data_AF-A0A2M7ZPH1-F1
#
_entry.id   AF-A0A2M7ZPH1-F1
#
_cell.length_a   1.000
_cell.length_b   1.000
_cell.length_c   1.000
_cell.angle_alpha   90.00
_cell.angle_beta   90.00
_cell.angle_gamma   90.00
#
_symmetry.space_group_name_H-M   'P 1'
#
loop_
_entity.id
_entity.type
_entity.pdbx_description
1 polymer ?
#
loop_
_entity_poly.entity_id
_entity_poly.type
_entity_poly.pdbx_seq_one_letter_code
_entity_poly.pdbx_strand_id
1 'polypeptide(L)'
;MKTIINYIFSIFLSIICSSLIFAQSPYFRNNPNRLYSITDFLISDYESKSSLDFIRMDSLISTSVQGTSSKFLFQYNENNKITEWLYLFNIGSGWYNSLKNNLYYDVQNNLITEINLGWSINDWDSLYRINYSYEKGMLSQSVFQSYNNNSWENSTRDNYVYDTNQN
;
A
#
# COMPACT_ATOMS: atom_id res chain seq x y z
N MET A 1 23.53 1.85 16.87
CA MET A 1 22.78 3.11 17.10
C MET A 1 22.33 3.80 15.81
N LYS A 2 23.15 3.85 14.74
CA LYS A 2 22.75 4.43 13.44
C LYS A 2 21.58 3.72 12.73
N THR A 3 21.45 2.41 12.91
CA THR A 3 20.39 1.58 12.29
C THR A 3 18.99 1.89 12.83
N ILE A 4 18.88 2.21 14.12
CA ILE A 4 17.59 2.51 14.78
C ILE A 4 17.03 3.86 14.32
N ILE A 5 17.90 4.84 14.05
CA ILE A 5 17.50 6.18 13.60
C ILE A 5 16.90 6.12 12.20
N ASN A 6 17.46 5.30 11.29
CA ASN A 6 16.90 5.13 9.94
C ASN A 6 15.53 4.42 9.96
N TYR A 7 15.35 3.46 10.87
CA TYR A 7 14.09 2.75 11.04
C TYR A 7 12.99 3.68 11.58
N ILE A 8 13.31 4.50 12.58
CA ILE A 8 12.37 5.49 13.15
C ILE A 8 12.04 6.57 12.13
N PHE A 9 12.99 7.02 11.31
CA PHE A 9 12.76 8.01 10.28
C PHE A 9 11.90 7.46 9.12
N SER A 10 12.08 6.19 8.74
CA SER A 10 11.22 5.52 7.75
C SER A 10 9.79 5.32 8.26
N ILE A 11 9.62 4.93 9.52
CA ILE A 11 8.31 4.81 10.17
C ILE A 11 7.63 6.18 10.26
N PHE A 12 8.33 7.21 10.74
CA PHE A 12 7.79 8.57 10.82
C PHE A 12 7.45 9.14 9.43
N LEU A 13 8.27 8.87 8.41
CA LEU A 13 7.98 9.34 7.05
C LEU A 13 6.77 8.60 6.44
N SER A 14 6.54 7.33 6.78
CA SER A 14 5.32 6.60 6.40
C SER A 14 4.06 7.17 7.08
N ILE A 15 4.19 7.63 8.33
CA ILE A 15 3.11 8.28 9.10
C ILE A 15 2.86 9.71 8.60
N ILE A 16 3.90 10.42 8.17
CA ILE A 16 3.80 11.79 7.64
C ILE A 16 3.25 11.80 6.20
N CYS A 17 3.66 10.84 5.35
CA CYS A 17 3.10 10.71 4.00
C CYS A 17 1.63 10.28 4.02
N SER A 18 1.20 9.49 5.00
CA SER A 18 -0.23 9.22 5.18
C SER A 18 -0.97 10.49 5.63
N SER A 19 -0.46 11.22 6.64
CA SER A 19 -1.10 12.43 7.18
C SER A 19 -1.17 13.67 6.26
N LEU A 20 -0.20 13.91 5.38
CA LEU A 20 -0.24 15.05 4.46
C LEU A 20 -1.21 14.85 3.28
N ILE A 21 -1.55 13.60 2.94
CA ILE A 21 -2.55 13.29 1.91
C ILE A 21 -3.98 13.36 2.49
N PHE A 22 -4.15 13.21 3.81
CA PHE A 22 -5.45 13.26 4.49
C PHE A 22 -6.12 14.64 4.58
N ALA A 23 -5.45 15.74 4.21
CA ALA A 23 -5.98 17.10 4.39
C ALA A 23 -6.87 17.61 3.23
N GLN A 24 -6.99 16.90 2.10
CA GLN A 24 -7.65 17.45 0.91
C GLN A 24 -8.79 16.62 0.31
N SER A 25 -9.17 15.47 0.87
CA SER A 25 -10.31 14.70 0.36
C SER A 25 -11.59 14.94 1.20
N PRO A 26 -12.66 15.52 0.63
CA PRO A 26 -13.91 15.77 1.35
C PRO A 26 -14.74 14.52 1.68
N TYR A 27 -14.27 13.31 1.35
CA TYR A 27 -15.06 12.07 1.44
C TYR A 27 -14.91 11.24 2.72
N PHE A 28 -14.03 11.58 3.66
CA PHE A 28 -13.75 10.69 4.80
C PHE A 28 -13.78 11.40 6.16
N ARG A 29 -14.95 11.40 6.79
CA ARG A 29 -15.13 11.70 8.23
C ARG A 29 -15.41 10.40 8.99
N ASN A 30 -14.64 10.20 10.08
CA ASN A 30 -14.94 9.39 11.27
C ASN A 30 -14.46 7.93 11.33
N ASN A 31 -13.14 7.66 11.33
CA ASN A 31 -12.57 6.65 12.24
C ASN A 31 -11.05 6.85 12.49
N PRO A 32 -10.63 7.39 13.64
CA PRO A 32 -9.21 7.72 13.90
C PRO A 32 -8.30 6.50 14.16
N ASN A 33 -8.86 5.28 14.27
CA ASN A 33 -8.10 4.07 14.56
C ASN A 33 -7.92 3.14 13.34
N ARG A 34 -8.40 3.53 12.16
CA ARG A 34 -8.25 2.73 10.94
C ARG A 34 -6.95 3.12 10.23
N LEU A 35 -5.98 2.20 10.22
CA LEU A 35 -4.83 2.29 9.32
C LEU A 35 -5.35 1.98 7.91
N TYR A 36 -5.69 3.02 7.17
CA TYR A 36 -6.01 2.90 5.75
C TYR A 36 -4.75 2.46 5.00
N SER A 37 -4.86 1.41 4.21
CA SER A 37 -3.80 1.06 3.28
C SER A 37 -3.76 2.11 2.18
N ILE A 38 -2.57 2.40 1.64
CA ILE A 38 -2.40 3.26 0.47
C ILE A 38 -3.23 2.76 -0.74
N THR A 39 -3.53 1.46 -0.77
CA THR A 39 -4.38 0.81 -1.78
C THR A 39 -5.82 1.33 -1.76
N ASP A 40 -6.41 1.63 -0.60
CA ASP A 40 -7.78 2.20 -0.51
C ASP A 40 -7.88 3.58 -1.21
N PHE A 41 -6.79 4.35 -1.27
CA PHE A 41 -6.75 5.69 -1.87
C PHE A 41 -6.45 5.66 -3.38
N LEU A 42 -5.54 4.79 -3.81
CA LEU A 42 -5.12 4.72 -5.23
C LEU A 42 -6.18 4.08 -6.13
N ILE A 43 -7.10 3.30 -5.57
CA ILE A 43 -8.20 2.66 -6.31
C ILE A 43 -9.24 3.69 -6.78
N SER A 44 -9.47 4.79 -6.05
CA SER A 44 -10.54 5.74 -6.41
C SER A 44 -10.20 6.69 -7.58
N ASP A 45 -8.92 6.89 -7.88
CA ASP A 45 -8.47 7.92 -8.84
C ASP A 45 -8.26 7.40 -10.27
N TYR A 46 -8.32 6.07 -10.51
CA TYR A 46 -7.77 5.47 -11.73
C TYR A 46 -8.76 4.74 -12.67
N GLU A 47 -10.07 4.70 -12.38
CA GLU A 47 -11.06 3.91 -13.15
C GLU A 47 -11.40 4.42 -14.58
N SER A 48 -10.52 5.18 -15.28
CA SER A 48 -10.87 5.81 -16.57
C SER A 48 -9.93 5.59 -17.76
N LYS A 49 -8.99 4.62 -17.76
CA LYS A 49 -8.09 4.42 -18.92
C LYS A 49 -8.13 3.01 -19.50
N SER A 50 -8.46 2.92 -20.79
CA SER A 50 -8.53 1.69 -21.59
C SER A 50 -7.16 1.07 -21.88
N SER A 51 -7.13 -0.26 -21.92
CA SER A 51 -5.93 -1.11 -21.95
C SER A 51 -5.57 -1.60 -23.35
N LEU A 52 -4.30 -1.46 -23.75
CA LEU A 52 -3.73 -2.23 -24.86
C LEU A 52 -2.25 -2.62 -24.73
N ASP A 53 -1.60 -2.44 -23.57
CA ASP A 53 -0.24 -2.97 -23.34
C ASP A 53 -0.14 -3.66 -21.98
N PHE A 54 0.16 -4.97 -22.00
CA PHE A 54 0.10 -5.89 -20.85
C PHE A 54 1.21 -5.70 -19.79
N ILE A 55 2.05 -4.67 -19.91
CA ILE A 55 3.02 -4.26 -18.89
C ILE A 55 3.00 -2.73 -18.83
N ARG A 56 1.86 -2.17 -18.41
CA ARG A 56 1.74 -0.73 -18.25
C ARG A 56 2.38 -0.30 -16.94
N MET A 57 3.62 0.20 -17.00
CA MET A 57 4.23 0.84 -15.84
C MET A 57 3.77 2.30 -15.79
N ASP A 58 2.66 2.56 -15.10
CA ASP A 58 2.21 3.92 -14.88
C ASP A 58 3.04 4.59 -13.77
N SER A 59 3.24 5.90 -13.88
CA SER A 59 3.90 6.66 -12.83
C SER A 59 3.16 7.92 -12.43
N LEU A 60 3.03 8.12 -11.13
CA LEU A 60 2.58 9.37 -10.53
C LEU A 60 3.80 10.06 -9.90
N ILE A 61 4.11 11.27 -10.35
CA ILE A 61 5.23 12.07 -9.87
C ILE A 61 4.69 13.27 -9.11
N SER A 62 5.15 13.45 -7.89
CA SER A 62 4.92 14.66 -7.11
C SER A 62 6.27 15.37 -6.91
N THR A 63 6.33 16.65 -7.27
CA THR A 63 7.52 17.47 -7.12
C THR A 63 7.26 18.57 -6.10
N SER A 64 8.09 18.67 -5.07
CA SER A 64 8.07 19.80 -4.16
C SER A 64 8.92 20.95 -4.70
N VAL A 65 8.59 22.19 -4.30
CA VAL A 65 9.34 23.41 -4.65
C VAL A 65 10.78 23.39 -4.10
N GLN A 66 11.06 22.55 -3.10
CA GLN A 66 12.36 22.46 -2.43
C GLN A 66 13.29 21.39 -3.04
N GLY A 67 12.96 20.87 -4.22
CA GLY A 67 13.82 19.90 -4.92
C GLY A 67 13.71 18.46 -4.40
N THR A 68 12.81 18.20 -3.45
CA THR A 68 12.41 16.84 -3.11
C THR A 68 11.28 16.39 -4.03
N SER A 69 11.37 15.19 -4.57
CA SER A 69 10.32 14.62 -5.41
C SER A 69 9.99 13.21 -4.96
N SER A 70 8.77 12.76 -5.21
CA SER A 70 8.38 11.37 -5.04
C SER A 70 7.78 10.82 -6.31
N LYS A 71 7.90 9.51 -6.48
CA LYS A 71 7.36 8.78 -7.62
C LYS A 71 6.76 7.48 -7.16
N PHE A 72 5.54 7.21 -7.61
CA PHE A 72 4.97 5.86 -7.56
C PHE A 72 5.11 5.22 -8.93
N LEU A 73 5.42 3.93 -8.94
CA LEU A 73 5.40 3.08 -10.12
C LEU A 73 4.41 1.95 -9.88
N PHE A 74 3.57 1.64 -10.85
CA PHE A 74 2.55 0.60 -10.75
C PHE A 74 2.81 -0.51 -11.76
N GLN A 75 2.60 -1.76 -11.37
CA GLN A 75 2.50 -2.88 -12.29
C GLN A 75 1.09 -3.47 -12.21
N TYR A 76 0.57 -3.94 -13.33
CA TYR A 76 -0.78 -4.46 -13.45
C TYR A 76 -0.76 -5.88 -14.03
N ASN A 77 -1.76 -6.68 -13.65
CA ASN A 77 -2.04 -7.95 -14.32
C ASN A 77 -2.93 -7.78 -15.55
N GLU A 78 -3.23 -8.89 -16.24
CA GLU A 78 -4.13 -8.95 -17.40
C GLU A 78 -5.55 -8.45 -17.14
N ASN A 79 -5.99 -8.44 -15.88
CA ASN A 79 -7.30 -7.94 -15.45
C ASN A 79 -7.24 -6.45 -15.02
N ASN A 80 -6.17 -5.73 -15.38
CA ASN A 80 -5.91 -4.34 -15.00
C ASN A 80 -5.94 -4.08 -13.47
N LYS A 81 -5.62 -5.09 -12.65
CA LYS A 81 -5.44 -4.93 -11.20
C LYS A 81 -3.98 -4.71 -10.88
N ILE A 82 -3.69 -3.80 -9.94
CA ILE A 82 -2.32 -3.51 -9.49
C ILE A 82 -1.77 -4.76 -8.80
N THR A 83 -0.68 -5.33 -9.29
CA THR A 83 0.03 -6.46 -8.65
C THR A 83 1.23 -6.00 -7.85
N GLU A 84 1.77 -4.82 -8.18
CA GLU A 84 2.88 -4.22 -7.47
C GLU A 84 2.76 -2.70 -7.52
N TRP A 85 3.14 -2.04 -6.42
CA TRP A 85 3.53 -0.64 -6.48
C TRP A 85 4.85 -0.39 -5.78
N LEU A 86 5.64 0.53 -6.33
CA LEU A 86 6.95 0.95 -5.83
C LEU A 86 6.94 2.46 -5.59
N TYR A 87 7.26 2.85 -4.37
CA TYR A 87 7.47 4.23 -3.96
C TYR A 87 8.96 4.56 -3.94
N LEU A 88 9.33 5.60 -4.67
CA LEU A 88 10.66 6.18 -4.71
C LEU A 88 10.62 7.63 -4.26
N PHE A 89 11.72 8.09 -3.66
CA PHE A 89 11.94 9.51 -3.38
C PHE A 89 13.26 9.99 -4.01
N ASN A 90 13.31 11.27 -4.31
CA ASN A 90 14.50 11.96 -4.78
C ASN A 90 14.79 13.14 -3.86
N ILE A 91 16.00 13.18 -3.31
CA ILE A 91 16.50 14.24 -2.42
C ILE A 91 17.58 15.10 -3.09
N GLY A 92 17.60 15.15 -4.42
CA GLY A 92 18.46 15.99 -5.25
C GLY A 92 19.55 15.24 -6.02
N SER A 93 19.97 14.07 -5.55
CA SER A 93 21.08 13.29 -6.14
C SER A 93 20.64 12.08 -6.98
N GLY A 94 19.34 11.79 -7.05
CA GLY A 94 18.80 10.63 -7.77
C GLY A 94 17.59 10.02 -7.08
N TRP A 95 17.01 9.00 -7.71
CA TRP A 95 15.89 8.25 -7.15
C TRP A 95 16.37 7.13 -6.23
N TYR A 96 15.73 7.02 -5.07
CA TYR A 96 16.00 6.02 -4.05
C TYR A 96 14.75 5.19 -3.79
N ASN A 97 14.93 3.88 -3.69
CA ASN A 97 13.88 2.96 -3.24
C ASN A 97 13.47 3.27 -1.81
N SER A 98 12.18 3.09 -1.51
CA SER A 98 11.66 3.31 -0.16
C SER A 98 10.70 2.22 0.27
N LEU A 99 9.56 2.09 -0.41
CA LEU A 99 8.53 1.13 -0.08
C LEU A 99 8.10 0.40 -1.34
N LYS A 100 7.84 -0.88 -1.20
CA LYS A 100 7.26 -1.71 -2.24
C LYS A 100 6.09 -2.48 -1.66
N ASN A 101 5.06 -2.70 -2.47
CA ASN A 101 3.92 -3.49 -2.07
C ASN A 101 3.58 -4.49 -3.15
N ASN A 102 3.35 -5.74 -2.75
CA ASN A 102 2.96 -6.83 -3.65
C ASN A 102 1.53 -7.25 -3.32
N LEU A 103 0.68 -7.31 -4.34
CA LEU A 103 -0.74 -7.63 -4.23
C LEU A 103 -1.03 -8.94 -4.95
N TYR A 104 -1.73 -9.83 -4.26
CA TYR A 104 -2.07 -11.16 -4.75
C TYR A 104 -3.57 -11.34 -4.79
N TYR A 105 -4.07 -11.92 -5.87
CA TYR A 105 -5.50 -12.08 -6.12
C TYR A 105 -5.87 -13.55 -6.27
N ASP A 106 -7.10 -13.90 -5.90
CA ASP A 106 -7.68 -15.22 -6.20
C ASP A 106 -8.17 -15.31 -7.66
N VAL A 107 -8.70 -16.48 -8.02
CA VAL A 107 -9.25 -16.74 -9.36
C VAL A 107 -10.56 -15.96 -9.64
N GLN A 108 -11.18 -15.38 -8.62
CA GLN A 108 -12.32 -14.46 -8.74
C GLN A 108 -11.88 -12.99 -8.79
N ASN A 109 -10.57 -12.70 -8.83
CA ASN A 109 -9.97 -11.37 -8.79
C ASN A 109 -10.20 -10.58 -7.48
N ASN A 110 -10.43 -11.27 -6.36
CA ASN A 110 -10.43 -10.65 -5.04
C ASN A 110 -9.00 -10.56 -4.50
N LEU A 111 -8.66 -9.44 -3.86
CA LEU A 111 -7.35 -9.27 -3.22
C LEU A 111 -7.28 -10.19 -1.99
N ILE A 112 -6.39 -11.20 -2.00
CA ILE A 112 -6.26 -12.15 -0.89
C ILE A 112 -5.05 -11.86 0.01
N THR A 113 -4.03 -11.20 -0.53
CA THR A 113 -2.84 -10.85 0.25
C THR A 113 -2.22 -9.54 -0.24
N GLU A 114 -1.89 -8.67 0.71
CA GLU A 114 -1.04 -7.49 0.52
C GLU A 114 0.26 -7.69 1.32
N ILE A 115 1.44 -7.53 0.71
CA ILE A 115 2.74 -7.62 1.40
C ILE A 115 3.50 -6.33 1.22
N ASN A 116 3.75 -5.64 2.33
CA ASN A 116 4.53 -4.42 2.36
C ASN A 116 6.00 -4.69 2.69
N LEU A 117 6.88 -4.13 1.86
CA LEU A 117 8.32 -4.28 1.90
C LEU A 117 8.99 -2.91 2.08
N GLY A 118 9.97 -2.84 2.98
CA GLY A 118 10.84 -1.69 3.18
C GLY A 118 12.19 -1.90 2.52
N TRP A 119 12.74 -0.85 1.91
CA TRP A 119 14.10 -0.91 1.36
C TRP A 119 15.14 -0.74 2.48
N SER A 120 16.01 -1.73 2.66
CA SER A 120 17.01 -1.78 3.73
C SER A 120 18.26 -2.52 3.25
N ILE A 121 19.44 -1.93 3.44
CA ILE A 121 20.75 -2.54 3.14
C ILE A 121 20.80 -3.16 1.72
N ASN A 122 20.31 -2.42 0.72
CA ASN A 122 20.27 -2.84 -0.68
C ASN A 122 19.37 -4.06 -0.98
N ASP A 123 18.43 -4.38 -0.10
CA ASP A 123 17.43 -5.43 -0.30
C ASP A 123 16.04 -4.98 0.19
N TRP A 124 15.01 -5.75 -0.17
CA TRP A 124 13.64 -5.56 0.27
C TRP A 124 13.34 -6.44 1.49
N ASP A 125 13.17 -5.81 2.64
CA ASP A 125 12.79 -6.48 3.88
C ASP A 125 11.27 -6.46 4.07
N SER A 126 10.69 -7.58 4.49
CA SER A 126 9.28 -7.66 4.86
C SER A 126 8.97 -6.83 6.10
N LEU A 127 7.93 -5.99 6.02
CA LEU A 127 7.46 -5.17 7.14
C LEU A 127 6.18 -5.76 7.73
N TYR A 128 5.14 -5.86 6.92
CA TYR A 128 3.85 -6.43 7.30
C TYR A 128 3.16 -7.08 6.10
N ARG A 129 2.18 -7.93 6.37
CA ARG A 129 1.22 -8.42 5.38
C ARG A 129 -0.20 -8.36 5.91
N ILE A 130 -1.15 -8.25 5.01
CA ILE A 130 -2.57 -8.35 5.31
C ILE A 130 -3.13 -9.49 4.49
N ASN A 131 -3.79 -10.45 5.15
CA ASN A 131 -4.53 -11.50 4.47
C ASN A 131 -6.02 -11.19 4.53
N TYR A 132 -6.70 -11.35 3.40
CA TYR A 132 -8.13 -11.09 3.28
C TYR A 132 -8.85 -12.40 3.02
N SER A 133 -10.00 -12.57 3.65
CA SER A 133 -10.89 -13.72 3.44
C SER A 133 -12.26 -13.23 3.03
N TYR A 134 -12.93 -14.01 2.18
CA TYR A 134 -14.22 -13.64 1.62
C TYR A 134 -15.26 -14.72 1.92
N GLU A 135 -16.48 -14.29 2.23
CA GLU A 135 -17.64 -15.16 2.35
C GLU A 135 -18.73 -14.65 1.40
N LYS A 136 -19.22 -15.53 0.51
CA LYS A 136 -20.22 -15.19 -0.52
C LYS A 136 -19.81 -13.99 -1.39
N GLY A 137 -18.51 -13.84 -1.66
CA GLY A 137 -17.95 -12.76 -2.47
C GLY A 137 -17.76 -11.43 -1.74
N MET A 138 -18.08 -11.34 -0.45
CA MET A 138 -17.87 -10.15 0.37
C MET A 138 -16.70 -10.37 1.34
N LEU A 139 -15.95 -9.31 1.64
CA LEU A 139 -14.82 -9.38 2.58
C LEU A 139 -15.34 -9.79 3.97
N SER A 140 -15.02 -10.98 4.47
CA SER A 140 -15.48 -11.45 5.78
C SER A 140 -14.45 -11.22 6.88
N GLN A 141 -13.16 -11.19 6.54
CA GLN A 141 -12.09 -11.01 7.50
C GLN A 141 -10.85 -10.38 6.87
N SER A 142 -10.15 -9.56 7.65
CA SER A 142 -8.76 -9.18 7.39
C SER A 142 -7.87 -9.54 8.57
N VAL A 143 -6.66 -10.01 8.30
CA VAL A 143 -5.65 -10.35 9.32
C VAL A 143 -4.36 -9.62 9.01
N PHE A 144 -4.02 -8.64 9.84
CA PHE A 144 -2.76 -7.92 9.78
C PHE A 144 -1.68 -8.70 10.54
N GLN A 145 -0.53 -8.90 9.90
CA GLN A 145 0.61 -9.58 10.49
C GLN A 145 1.89 -8.76 10.28
N SER A 146 2.70 -8.64 11.33
CA SER A 146 4.03 -8.02 11.26
C SER A 146 5.09 -9.09 10.97
N TYR A 147 6.17 -8.73 10.28
CA TYR A 147 7.31 -9.62 10.09
C TYR A 147 8.35 -9.41 11.18
N ASN A 148 8.50 -10.38 12.08
CA ASN A 148 9.43 -10.35 13.19
C ASN A 148 10.20 -11.67 13.28
N ASN A 149 11.51 -11.60 13.54
CA ASN A 149 12.36 -12.77 13.78
C ASN A 149 12.22 -13.87 12.69
N ASN A 150 12.18 -13.46 11.42
CA ASN A 150 11.98 -14.35 10.26
C ASN A 150 10.63 -15.10 10.25
N SER A 151 9.59 -14.52 10.84
CA SER A 151 8.25 -15.10 10.89
C SER A 151 7.15 -14.04 10.84
N TRP A 152 5.97 -14.45 10.40
CA TRP A 152 4.78 -13.60 10.40
C TRP A 152 4.02 -13.77 11.71
N GLU A 153 3.87 -12.69 12.46
CA GLU A 153 3.17 -12.66 13.74
C GLU A 153 1.84 -11.92 13.60
N ASN A 154 0.74 -12.51 14.09
CA ASN A 154 -0.56 -11.85 14.07
C ASN A 154 -0.55 -10.63 14.99
N SER A 155 -0.98 -9.48 14.47
CA SER A 155 -1.18 -8.27 15.27
C SER A 155 -2.67 -7.99 15.48
N THR A 156 -3.43 -7.91 14.39
CA THR A 156 -4.84 -7.51 14.41
C THR A 156 -5.66 -8.40 13.49
N ARG A 157 -6.91 -8.66 13.87
CA ARG A 157 -7.90 -9.33 13.05
C ARG A 157 -9.20 -8.55 13.11
N ASP A 158 -9.70 -8.15 11.96
CA ASP A 158 -11.01 -7.54 11.81
C ASP A 158 -11.96 -8.54 11.16
N ASN A 159 -13.17 -8.67 11.68
CA ASN A 159 -14.24 -9.45 11.07
C ASN A 159 -15.33 -8.50 10.62
N TYR A 160 -15.85 -8.73 9.43
CA TYR A 160 -16.88 -7.90 8.82
C TYR A 160 -18.18 -8.70 8.77
N VAL A 161 -19.25 -8.08 9.25
CA VAL A 161 -20.58 -8.67 9.25
C VAL A 161 -21.47 -7.68 8.53
N TYR A 162 -22.22 -8.19 7.57
CA TYR A 162 -23.08 -7.39 6.72
C TYR A 162 -24.54 -7.62 7.08
N ASP A 163 -25.33 -6.55 7.03
CA ASP A 163 -26.78 -6.66 7.12
C ASP A 163 -27.37 -7.31 5.84
N THR A 164 -28.69 -7.49 5.82
CA THR A 164 -29.39 -8.07 4.64
C THR A 164 -29.26 -7.23 3.37
N ASN A 165 -28.86 -5.97 3.50
CA ASN A 165 -28.65 -5.03 2.41
C ASN A 165 -27.16 -4.95 1.99
N GLN A 166 -26.29 -5.79 2.57
CA GLN A 166 -24.85 -5.83 2.30
C GLN A 166 -24.09 -4.57 2.79
N ASN A 167 -24.60 -3.91 3.84
CA ASN A 167 -23.89 -2.81 4.51
C ASN A 167 -23.08 -3.28 5.70
#